data_AF-A0A9E4ZKT6-F1
#
_entry.id   AF-A0A9E4ZKT6-F1
#
_cell.length_a   1.000
_cell.length_b   1.000
_cell.length_c   1.000
_cell.angle_alpha   90.00
_cell.angle_beta   90.00
_cell.angle_gamma   90.00
#
_symmetry.space_group_name_H-M   'P 1'
#
loop_
_entity.id
_entity.type
_entity.pdbx_description
1 polymer ?
#
loop_
_entity_poly.entity_id
_entity_poly.type
_entity_poly.pdbx_seq_one_letter_code
_entity_poly.pdbx_strand_id
1 'polypeptide(L)'
;MSQLSEDELFKEISQLREEINKLREEKRGYIEQLRSLRAKKNEKLERLRAIRTQVQTLREEYEKKKSELKQLKEKKQQLLNAINEIKKDFDELKSLLGSVGNNKKVPNPALIKKQIDELEWKIETNSLTLDEEKKIIQKIAALEAQLAKLLKIANLKQKSNENKAELLARRVELKSVNETIVKLAMELNEKRKLFLTLKQERDKLFNEIGELKKQIDELSNKIASLNSQISEKKNILNEKVRALKQLQEGKQKNAENTILAKKKKEVEEKLKTNKRLSFEEFLILYGNQENGNEKENSDIR
;
A
#
# COMPACT_ATOMS: atom_id res chain seq x y z
N MET A 1 37.29 -54.32 25.84
CA MET A 1 36.86 -53.25 24.93
C MET A 1 37.29 -53.66 23.53
N SER A 2 36.34 -54.06 22.70
CA SER A 2 36.59 -54.59 21.35
C SER A 2 37.47 -53.63 20.56
N GLN A 3 38.66 -54.06 20.14
CA GLN A 3 39.45 -53.33 19.15
C GLN A 3 38.65 -53.40 17.84
N LEU A 4 37.94 -52.32 17.49
CA LEU A 4 37.32 -52.23 16.16
C LEU A 4 38.41 -52.49 15.12
N SER A 5 38.13 -53.37 14.17
CA SER A 5 39.07 -53.64 13.10
C SER A 5 39.23 -52.39 12.23
N GLU A 6 40.40 -52.21 11.63
CA GLU A 6 40.67 -51.07 10.74
C GLU A 6 39.65 -51.01 9.59
N ASP A 7 39.23 -52.19 9.11
CA ASP A 7 38.21 -52.36 8.08
C ASP A 7 36.81 -51.93 8.53
N GLU A 8 36.46 -52.13 9.81
CA GLU A 8 35.21 -51.62 10.39
C GLU A 8 35.21 -50.09 10.46
N LEU A 9 36.31 -49.47 10.90
CA LEU A 9 36.45 -48.02 10.92
C LEU A 9 36.39 -47.42 9.51
N PHE A 10 36.99 -48.06 8.51
CA PHE A 10 36.88 -47.63 7.11
C PHE A 10 35.43 -47.69 6.60
N LYS A 11 34.70 -48.79 6.90
CA LYS A 11 33.29 -48.93 6.53
C LYS A 11 32.41 -47.87 7.19
N GLU A 12 32.57 -47.63 8.49
CA GLU A 12 31.82 -46.60 9.23
C GLU A 12 32.11 -45.18 8.70
N ILE A 13 33.37 -44.87 8.40
CA ILE A 13 33.76 -43.59 7.80
C ILE A 13 33.13 -43.42 6.41
N SER A 14 33.09 -44.47 5.59
CA SER A 14 32.45 -44.42 4.27
C SER A 14 30.95 -44.16 4.39
N GLN A 15 30.27 -44.90 5.26
CA GLN A 15 28.83 -44.73 5.51
C GLN A 15 28.50 -43.32 6.01
N LEU A 16 29.26 -42.80 6.98
CA LEU A 16 29.07 -41.43 7.47
C LEU A 16 29.26 -40.38 6.38
N ARG A 17 30.24 -40.57 5.48
CA ARG A 17 30.44 -39.66 4.33
C ARG A 17 29.25 -39.69 3.37
N GLU A 18 28.73 -40.88 3.06
CA GLU A 18 27.55 -41.03 2.22
C GLU A 18 26.31 -40.36 2.84
N GLU A 19 26.07 -40.59 4.14
CA GLU A 19 24.96 -39.97 4.86
C GLU A 19 25.06 -38.44 4.90
N ILE A 20 26.27 -37.91 5.15
CA ILE A 20 26.51 -36.45 5.11
C ILE A 20 26.25 -35.91 3.70
N ASN A 21 26.61 -36.64 2.65
CA ASN A 21 26.36 -36.21 1.27
C ASN A 21 24.86 -36.20 0.96
N LYS A 22 24.10 -37.24 1.36
CA LYS A 22 22.63 -37.27 1.21
C LYS A 22 21.96 -36.09 1.91
N LEU A 23 22.32 -35.81 3.16
CA LEU A 23 21.78 -34.66 3.90
C LEU A 23 22.14 -33.32 3.25
N ARG A 24 23.33 -33.21 2.63
CA ARG A 24 23.73 -32.01 1.89
C ARG A 24 22.93 -31.82 0.61
N GLU A 25 22.61 -32.89 -0.10
CA GLU A 25 21.77 -32.85 -1.30
C GLU A 25 20.35 -32.43 -0.95
N GLU A 26 19.75 -33.04 0.08
CA GLU A 26 18.43 -32.64 0.60
C GLU A 26 18.40 -31.16 1.00
N LYS A 27 19.42 -30.71 1.73
CA LYS A 27 19.58 -29.30 2.11
C LYS A 27 19.66 -28.39 0.89
N ARG A 28 20.41 -28.77 -0.16
CA ARG A 28 20.49 -27.98 -1.40
C ARG A 28 19.11 -27.85 -2.05
N GLY A 29 18.36 -28.93 -2.13
CA GLY A 29 16.98 -28.92 -2.64
C GLY A 29 16.07 -27.95 -1.86
N TYR A 30 16.12 -27.99 -0.53
CA TYR A 30 15.35 -27.05 0.30
C TYR A 30 15.79 -25.60 0.14
N ILE A 31 17.10 -25.33 -0.05
CA ILE A 31 17.61 -23.98 -0.31
C ILE A 31 17.09 -23.44 -1.64
N GLU A 32 17.04 -24.26 -2.69
CA GLU A 32 16.48 -23.87 -3.99
C GLU A 32 14.99 -23.56 -3.89
N GLN A 33 14.22 -24.42 -3.21
CA GLN A 33 12.81 -24.16 -2.92
C GLN A 33 12.63 -22.85 -2.15
N LEU A 34 13.43 -22.63 -1.09
CA LEU A 34 13.41 -21.41 -0.30
C LEU A 34 13.70 -20.15 -1.14
N ARG A 35 14.68 -20.22 -2.05
CA ARG A 35 14.99 -19.13 -2.99
C ARG A 35 13.78 -18.83 -3.89
N SER A 36 13.15 -19.87 -4.44
CA SER A 36 11.97 -19.71 -5.31
C SER A 36 10.78 -19.06 -4.57
N LEU A 37 10.52 -19.46 -3.32
CA LEU A 37 9.44 -18.89 -2.51
C LEU A 37 9.73 -17.44 -2.12
N ARG A 38 10.97 -17.11 -1.79
CA ARG A 38 11.39 -15.73 -1.52
C ARG A 38 11.22 -14.84 -2.75
N ALA A 39 11.56 -15.33 -3.95
CA ALA A 39 11.33 -14.61 -5.20
C ALA A 39 9.84 -14.35 -5.43
N LYS A 40 8.99 -15.38 -5.31
CA LYS A 40 7.52 -15.24 -5.42
C LYS A 40 6.95 -14.26 -4.39
N LYS A 41 7.43 -14.31 -3.14
CA LYS A 41 7.02 -13.38 -2.09
C LYS A 41 7.39 -11.94 -2.44
N ASN A 42 8.60 -11.71 -2.94
CA ASN A 42 9.06 -10.39 -3.34
C ASN A 42 8.23 -9.84 -4.52
N GLU A 43 7.95 -10.67 -5.52
CA GLU A 43 7.09 -10.29 -6.64
C GLU A 43 5.69 -9.84 -6.16
N LYS A 44 5.08 -10.62 -5.25
CA LYS A 44 3.78 -10.25 -4.66
C LYS A 44 3.86 -8.98 -3.81
N LEU A 45 4.96 -8.75 -3.11
CA LEU A 45 5.19 -7.51 -2.35
C LEU A 45 5.31 -6.29 -3.28
N GLU A 46 5.98 -6.42 -4.42
CA GLU A 46 6.05 -5.34 -5.41
C GLU A 46 4.67 -5.03 -6.00
N ARG A 47 3.88 -6.07 -6.35
CA ARG A 47 2.48 -5.89 -6.76
C ARG A 47 1.65 -5.19 -5.68
N LEU A 48 1.84 -5.55 -4.42
CA LEU A 48 1.16 -4.93 -3.28
C LEU A 48 1.53 -3.44 -3.13
N ARG A 49 2.80 -3.08 -3.36
CA ARG A 49 3.26 -1.68 -3.38
C ARG A 49 2.61 -0.91 -4.53
N ALA A 50 2.56 -1.49 -5.72
CA ALA A 50 1.90 -0.89 -6.88
C ALA A 50 0.39 -0.66 -6.66
N ILE A 51 -0.31 -1.62 -6.05
CA ILE A 51 -1.73 -1.43 -5.70
C ILE A 51 -1.89 -0.32 -4.66
N ARG A 52 -0.97 -0.21 -3.69
CA ARG A 52 -1.02 0.86 -2.69
C ARG A 52 -0.88 2.24 -3.33
N THR A 53 0.05 2.41 -4.28
CA THR A 53 0.21 3.68 -4.99
C THR A 53 -1.01 4.00 -5.86
N GLN A 54 -1.54 3.01 -6.60
CA GLN A 54 -2.78 3.15 -7.38
C GLN A 54 -3.99 3.53 -6.51
N VAL A 55 -4.12 2.94 -5.32
CA VAL A 55 -5.20 3.29 -4.39
C VAL A 55 -5.04 4.72 -3.88
N GLN A 56 -3.82 5.18 -3.65
CA GLN A 56 -3.56 6.54 -3.20
C GLN A 56 -3.92 7.57 -4.29
N THR A 57 -3.46 7.37 -5.52
CA THR A 57 -3.81 8.25 -6.64
C THR A 57 -5.31 8.26 -6.89
N LEU A 58 -5.97 7.10 -6.86
CA LEU A 58 -7.41 7.00 -7.03
C LEU A 58 -8.17 7.75 -5.92
N ARG A 59 -7.71 7.72 -4.67
CA ARG A 59 -8.31 8.49 -3.57
C ARG A 59 -8.18 10.00 -3.78
N GLU A 60 -7.01 10.47 -4.17
CA GLU A 60 -6.78 11.89 -4.43
C GLU A 60 -7.68 12.41 -5.55
N GLU A 61 -7.77 11.67 -6.66
CA GLU A 61 -8.66 12.03 -7.75
C GLU A 61 -10.15 11.90 -7.38
N TYR A 62 -10.51 10.93 -6.53
CA TYR A 62 -11.88 10.76 -6.04
C TYR A 62 -12.30 11.96 -5.18
N GLU A 63 -11.45 12.41 -4.25
CA GLU A 63 -11.74 13.59 -3.43
C GLU A 63 -11.81 14.87 -4.26
N LYS A 64 -10.93 15.06 -5.27
CA LYS A 64 -11.04 16.17 -6.22
C LYS A 64 -12.40 16.20 -6.93
N LYS A 65 -12.79 15.09 -7.57
CA LYS A 65 -14.09 14.99 -8.27
C LYS A 65 -15.29 15.13 -7.33
N LYS A 66 -15.19 14.63 -6.10
CA LYS A 66 -16.22 14.79 -5.07
C LYS A 66 -16.36 16.24 -4.63
N SER A 67 -15.26 16.98 -4.52
CA SER A 67 -15.29 18.41 -4.23
C SER A 67 -15.93 19.21 -5.37
N GLU A 68 -15.60 18.90 -6.62
CA GLU A 68 -16.23 19.48 -7.82
C GLU A 68 -17.74 19.20 -7.85
N LEU A 69 -18.15 17.96 -7.56
CA LEU A 69 -19.55 17.58 -7.47
C LEU A 69 -20.30 18.39 -6.40
N LYS A 70 -19.66 18.65 -5.25
CA LYS A 70 -20.26 19.48 -4.19
C LYS A 70 -20.47 20.92 -4.67
N GLN A 71 -19.46 21.53 -5.29
CA GLN A 71 -19.56 22.87 -5.86
C GLN A 71 -20.65 22.96 -6.93
N LEU A 72 -20.78 21.96 -7.81
CA LEU A 72 -21.84 21.93 -8.81
C LEU A 72 -23.23 21.80 -8.20
N LYS A 73 -23.38 21.03 -7.10
CA LYS A 73 -24.66 20.94 -6.37
C LYS A 73 -25.03 22.27 -5.72
N GLU A 74 -24.07 22.99 -5.16
CA GLU A 74 -24.28 24.35 -4.62
C GLU A 74 -24.69 25.32 -5.73
N LYS A 75 -23.98 25.33 -6.86
CA LYS A 75 -24.35 26.12 -8.05
C LYS A 75 -25.75 25.78 -8.55
N LYS A 76 -26.11 24.50 -8.63
CA LYS A 76 -27.46 24.06 -8.99
C LYS A 76 -28.51 24.64 -8.05
N GLN A 77 -28.26 24.62 -6.74
CA GLN A 77 -29.19 25.15 -5.75
C GLN A 77 -29.34 26.67 -5.88
N GLN A 78 -28.25 27.40 -6.11
CA GLN A 78 -28.29 28.84 -6.40
C GLN A 78 -29.11 29.16 -7.65
N LEU A 79 -28.91 28.40 -8.74
CA LEU A 79 -29.70 28.56 -9.97
C LEU A 79 -31.18 28.27 -9.74
N LEU A 80 -31.53 27.24 -8.97
CA LEU A 80 -32.92 26.94 -8.63
C LEU A 80 -33.57 28.05 -7.80
N ASN A 81 -32.83 28.63 -6.84
CA ASN A 81 -33.32 29.75 -6.04
C ASN A 81 -33.58 30.98 -6.92
N ALA A 82 -32.63 31.36 -7.78
CA ALA A 82 -32.78 32.47 -8.70
C ALA A 82 -33.97 32.27 -9.66
N ILE A 83 -34.14 31.05 -10.21
CA ILE A 83 -35.30 30.72 -11.05
C ILE A 83 -36.61 30.85 -10.27
N ASN A 84 -36.63 30.46 -9.00
CA ASN A 84 -37.82 30.56 -8.16
C ASN A 84 -38.15 32.01 -7.78
N GLU A 85 -37.16 32.87 -7.56
CA GLU A 85 -37.34 34.32 -7.37
C GLU A 85 -37.94 34.95 -8.61
N ILE A 86 -37.38 34.68 -9.78
CA ILE A 86 -37.94 35.16 -11.06
C ILE A 86 -39.39 34.68 -11.26
N LYS A 87 -39.71 33.44 -10.89
CA LYS A 87 -41.09 32.94 -10.95
C LYS A 87 -42.04 33.69 -10.01
N LYS A 88 -41.60 34.03 -8.79
CA LYS A 88 -42.41 34.84 -7.87
C LYS A 88 -42.72 36.21 -8.47
N ASP A 89 -41.75 36.88 -9.09
CA ASP A 89 -41.98 38.15 -9.79
C ASP A 89 -43.03 38.02 -10.89
N PHE A 90 -43.02 36.92 -11.65
CA PHE A 90 -44.04 36.64 -12.67
C PHE A 90 -45.43 36.38 -12.06
N ASP A 91 -45.52 35.64 -10.97
CA ASP A 91 -46.77 35.35 -10.28
C ASP A 91 -47.35 36.62 -9.65
N GLU A 92 -46.52 37.49 -9.06
CA GLU A 92 -46.89 38.82 -8.56
C GLU A 92 -47.44 39.70 -9.68
N LEU A 93 -46.73 39.80 -10.81
CA LEU A 93 -47.20 40.54 -11.99
C LEU A 93 -48.55 40.01 -12.46
N LYS A 94 -48.71 38.68 -12.55
CA LYS A 94 -49.97 38.05 -12.97
C LYS A 94 -51.11 38.35 -12.01
N SER A 95 -50.87 38.32 -10.70
CA SER A 95 -51.86 38.65 -9.68
C SER A 95 -52.30 40.12 -9.76
N LEU A 96 -51.35 41.04 -9.95
CA LEU A 96 -51.63 42.47 -10.11
C LEU A 96 -52.41 42.74 -11.41
N LEU A 97 -52.06 42.08 -12.51
CA LEU A 97 -52.82 42.18 -13.75
C LEU A 97 -54.25 41.67 -13.60
N GLY A 98 -54.43 40.52 -12.94
CA GLY A 98 -55.76 39.96 -12.63
C GLY A 98 -56.61 40.89 -11.78
N SER A 99 -55.99 41.61 -10.83
CA SER A 99 -56.67 42.60 -9.99
C SER A 99 -57.09 43.89 -10.72
N VAL A 100 -56.43 44.23 -11.83
CA VAL A 100 -56.71 45.44 -12.64
C VAL A 100 -57.79 45.18 -13.71
N GLY A 101 -58.21 43.93 -13.89
CA GLY A 101 -59.46 43.58 -14.57
C GLY A 101 -59.24 42.64 -15.76
N ASN A 102 -59.94 41.51 -15.71
CA ASN A 102 -59.82 40.40 -16.66
C ASN A 102 -60.16 40.70 -18.14
N ASN A 103 -60.57 41.92 -18.54
CA ASN A 103 -61.06 42.16 -19.91
C ASN A 103 -61.01 43.63 -20.43
N LYS A 104 -60.28 44.56 -19.81
CA LYS A 104 -60.12 45.92 -20.37
C LYS A 104 -58.66 46.31 -20.48
N LYS A 105 -58.30 46.97 -21.58
CA LYS A 105 -56.97 47.59 -21.78
C LYS A 105 -56.58 48.32 -20.49
N VAL A 106 -55.43 47.97 -19.95
CA VAL A 106 -54.83 48.63 -18.78
C VAL A 106 -54.87 50.15 -19.03
N PRO A 107 -55.57 50.94 -18.19
CA PRO A 107 -55.65 52.39 -18.37
C PRO A 107 -54.27 53.02 -18.43
N ASN A 108 -54.08 54.00 -19.32
CA ASN A 108 -52.80 54.70 -19.44
C ASN A 108 -52.52 55.50 -18.14
N PRO A 109 -51.40 55.26 -17.43
CA PRO A 109 -51.07 55.99 -16.21
C PRO A 109 -51.10 57.52 -16.39
N ALA A 110 -50.73 58.00 -17.58
CA ALA A 110 -50.74 59.44 -17.90
C ALA A 110 -52.15 60.05 -17.92
N LEU A 111 -53.18 59.27 -18.26
CA LEU A 111 -54.57 59.75 -18.27
C LEU A 111 -55.12 59.89 -16.86
N ILE A 112 -54.81 58.94 -15.98
CA ILE A 112 -55.22 59.01 -14.57
C ILE A 112 -54.50 60.16 -13.86
N LYS A 113 -53.22 60.41 -14.19
CA LYS A 113 -52.48 61.55 -13.67
C LYS A 113 -53.16 62.88 -14.05
N LYS A 114 -53.50 63.07 -15.33
CA LYS A 114 -54.25 64.25 -15.78
C LYS A 114 -55.60 64.42 -15.07
N GLN A 115 -56.31 63.31 -14.82
CA GLN A 115 -57.58 63.36 -14.09
C GLN A 115 -57.41 63.76 -12.62
N ILE A 116 -56.30 63.37 -11.98
CA ILE A 116 -55.95 63.82 -10.63
C ILE A 116 -55.64 65.33 -10.67
N ASP A 117 -54.76 65.77 -11.56
CA ASP A 117 -54.37 67.18 -11.71
C ASP A 117 -55.60 68.09 -11.98
N GLU A 118 -56.56 67.64 -12.80
CA GLU A 118 -57.82 68.36 -13.07
C GLU A 118 -58.74 68.45 -11.85
N LEU A 119 -58.78 67.42 -11.02
CA LEU A 119 -59.59 67.38 -9.79
C LEU A 119 -58.96 68.23 -8.68
N GLU A 120 -57.63 68.22 -8.57
CA GLU A 120 -56.87 69.09 -7.67
C GLU A 120 -57.06 70.56 -8.06
N TRP A 121 -56.91 70.90 -9.34
CA TRP A 121 -57.15 72.25 -9.84
C TRP A 121 -58.58 72.73 -9.53
N LYS A 122 -59.58 71.85 -9.64
CA LYS A 122 -60.98 72.18 -9.29
C LYS A 122 -61.18 72.49 -7.81
N ILE A 123 -60.42 71.85 -6.92
CA ILE A 123 -60.39 72.18 -5.49
C ILE A 123 -59.71 73.54 -5.27
N GLU A 124 -58.61 73.80 -5.99
CA GLU A 124 -57.83 75.04 -5.83
C GLU A 124 -58.54 76.30 -6.37
N THR A 125 -59.32 76.18 -7.45
CA THR A 125 -59.89 77.34 -8.16
C THR A 125 -61.36 77.63 -7.91
N ASN A 126 -62.14 76.71 -7.31
CA ASN A 126 -63.58 76.90 -7.09
C ASN A 126 -63.95 76.92 -5.60
N SER A 127 -64.91 77.76 -5.22
CA SER A 127 -65.55 77.72 -3.90
C SER A 127 -66.58 76.58 -3.85
N LEU A 128 -66.14 75.40 -3.44
CA LEU A 128 -66.98 74.19 -3.33
C LEU A 128 -67.60 74.07 -1.94
N THR A 129 -68.66 73.28 -1.83
CA THR A 129 -69.20 72.90 -0.51
C THR A 129 -68.36 71.78 0.12
N LEU A 130 -68.31 71.71 1.46
CA LEU A 130 -67.54 70.70 2.22
C LEU A 130 -67.84 69.25 1.78
N ASP A 131 -69.07 68.95 1.37
CA ASP A 131 -69.46 67.61 0.91
C ASP A 131 -68.98 67.31 -0.52
N GLU A 132 -68.88 68.32 -1.38
CA GLU A 132 -68.34 68.17 -2.74
C GLU A 132 -66.82 68.01 -2.71
N GLU A 133 -66.12 68.80 -1.89
CA GLU A 133 -64.68 68.63 -1.64
C GLU A 133 -64.36 67.22 -1.14
N LYS A 134 -65.10 66.72 -0.13
CA LYS A 134 -64.91 65.34 0.37
C LYS A 134 -65.09 64.29 -0.72
N LYS A 135 -66.08 64.46 -1.61
CA LYS A 135 -66.29 63.54 -2.74
C LYS A 135 -65.15 63.60 -3.76
N ILE A 136 -64.61 64.78 -4.03
CA ILE A 136 -63.46 64.94 -4.93
C ILE A 136 -62.21 64.33 -4.30
N ILE A 137 -61.95 64.58 -3.00
CA ILE A 137 -60.82 63.99 -2.26
C ILE A 137 -60.88 62.47 -2.25
N GLN A 138 -62.06 61.86 -2.01
CA GLN A 138 -62.22 60.40 -2.07
C GLN A 138 -61.96 59.84 -3.48
N LYS A 139 -62.35 60.58 -4.53
CA LYS A 139 -62.05 60.21 -5.92
C LYS A 139 -60.57 60.31 -6.23
N ILE A 140 -59.89 61.38 -5.79
CA ILE A 140 -58.44 61.54 -5.92
C ILE A 140 -57.73 60.37 -5.23
N ALA A 141 -58.06 60.07 -3.97
CA ALA A 141 -57.46 58.94 -3.24
C ALA A 141 -57.64 57.59 -3.95
N ALA A 142 -58.82 57.35 -4.56
CA ALA A 142 -59.06 56.15 -5.35
C ALA A 142 -58.23 56.11 -6.65
N LEU A 143 -58.13 57.25 -7.35
CA LEU A 143 -57.33 57.39 -8.57
C LEU A 143 -55.82 57.29 -8.29
N GLU A 144 -55.33 57.86 -7.19
CA GLU A 144 -53.95 57.72 -6.72
C GLU A 144 -53.62 56.26 -6.40
N ALA A 145 -54.51 55.56 -5.70
CA ALA A 145 -54.34 54.13 -5.43
C ALA A 145 -54.31 53.29 -6.72
N GLN A 146 -55.11 53.65 -7.72
CA GLN A 146 -55.07 53.02 -9.05
C GLN A 146 -53.77 53.35 -9.80
N LEU A 147 -53.33 54.61 -9.78
CA LEU A 147 -52.09 55.05 -10.42
C LEU A 147 -50.87 54.35 -9.83
N ALA A 148 -50.80 54.22 -8.49
CA ALA A 148 -49.74 53.48 -7.81
C ALA A 148 -49.69 52.00 -8.25
N LYS A 149 -50.85 51.33 -8.43
CA LYS A 149 -50.92 49.96 -8.96
C LYS A 149 -50.44 49.89 -10.41
N LEU A 150 -50.83 50.85 -11.25
CA LEU A 150 -50.44 50.89 -12.66
C LEU A 150 -48.95 51.14 -12.87
N LEU A 151 -48.35 52.03 -12.07
CA LEU A 151 -46.90 52.24 -12.06
C LEU A 151 -46.15 50.97 -11.64
N LYS A 152 -46.64 50.26 -10.61
CA LYS A 152 -46.08 48.96 -10.21
C LYS A 152 -46.16 47.93 -11.34
N ILE A 153 -47.30 47.86 -12.05
CA ILE A 153 -47.46 46.97 -13.21
C ILE A 153 -46.49 47.34 -14.34
N ALA A 154 -46.33 48.62 -14.65
CA ALA A 154 -45.41 49.08 -15.69
C ALA A 154 -43.96 48.67 -15.37
N ASN A 155 -43.52 48.91 -14.13
CA ASN A 155 -42.19 48.53 -13.66
C ASN A 155 -41.97 47.00 -13.68
N LEU A 156 -42.95 46.23 -13.19
CA LEU A 156 -42.87 44.78 -13.22
C LEU A 156 -42.90 44.22 -14.65
N LYS A 157 -43.62 44.87 -15.57
CA LYS A 157 -43.68 44.46 -16.98
C LYS A 157 -42.34 44.66 -17.69
N GLN A 158 -41.63 45.76 -17.39
CA GLN A 158 -40.26 45.99 -17.87
C GLN A 158 -39.32 44.90 -17.33
N LYS A 159 -39.30 44.70 -16.01
CA LYS A 159 -38.53 43.62 -15.36
C LYS A 159 -38.88 42.24 -15.90
N SER A 160 -40.15 41.98 -16.20
CA SER A 160 -40.61 40.69 -16.76
C SER A 160 -39.96 40.34 -18.10
N ASN A 161 -39.69 41.33 -18.96
CA ASN A 161 -39.02 41.07 -20.23
C ASN A 161 -37.54 40.70 -20.02
N GLU A 162 -36.85 41.40 -19.12
CA GLU A 162 -35.47 41.09 -18.71
C GLU A 162 -35.40 39.71 -18.03
N ASN A 163 -36.29 39.47 -17.07
CA ASN A 163 -36.45 38.21 -16.35
C ASN A 163 -36.73 37.01 -17.27
N LYS A 164 -37.39 37.20 -18.42
CA LYS A 164 -37.60 36.10 -19.40
C LYS A 164 -36.29 35.65 -20.02
N ALA A 165 -35.44 36.60 -20.43
CA ALA A 165 -34.14 36.29 -21.01
C ALA A 165 -33.23 35.64 -19.96
N GLU A 166 -33.19 36.20 -18.74
CA GLU A 166 -32.43 35.61 -17.64
C GLU A 166 -32.93 34.20 -17.31
N LEU A 167 -34.24 33.98 -17.21
CA LEU A 167 -34.80 32.65 -16.92
C LEU A 167 -34.44 31.61 -17.98
N LEU A 168 -34.40 31.98 -19.26
CA LEU A 168 -33.92 31.09 -20.32
C LEU A 168 -32.43 30.77 -20.15
N ALA A 169 -31.59 31.78 -19.91
CA ALA A 169 -30.17 31.58 -19.66
C ALA A 169 -29.92 30.66 -18.46
N ARG A 170 -30.57 30.94 -17.31
CA ARG A 170 -30.50 30.13 -16.08
C ARG A 170 -30.98 28.70 -16.29
N ARG A 171 -31.99 28.47 -17.13
CA ARG A 171 -32.45 27.11 -17.48
C ARG A 171 -31.42 26.34 -18.30
N VAL A 172 -30.77 27.00 -19.25
CA VAL A 172 -29.69 26.38 -20.04
C VAL A 172 -28.51 26.05 -19.14
N GLU A 173 -28.09 26.98 -18.28
CA GLU A 173 -27.06 26.76 -17.25
C GLU A 173 -27.43 25.60 -16.31
N LEU A 174 -28.68 25.54 -15.84
CA LEU A 174 -29.14 24.47 -14.98
C LEU A 174 -29.07 23.10 -15.69
N LYS A 175 -29.42 23.05 -16.98
CA LYS A 175 -29.34 21.83 -17.78
C LYS A 175 -27.88 21.36 -17.91
N SER A 176 -26.96 22.25 -18.26
CA SER A 176 -25.53 21.90 -18.37
C SER A 176 -24.92 21.47 -17.03
N VAL A 177 -25.28 22.15 -15.93
CA VAL A 177 -24.88 21.75 -14.57
C VAL A 177 -25.45 20.37 -14.21
N ASN A 178 -26.70 20.06 -14.55
CA ASN A 178 -27.26 18.74 -14.30
C ASN A 178 -26.54 17.65 -15.11
N GLU A 179 -26.24 17.89 -16.38
CA GLU A 179 -25.51 16.95 -17.23
C GLU A 179 -24.11 16.66 -16.68
N THR A 180 -23.38 17.70 -16.27
CA THR A 180 -22.05 17.56 -15.65
C THR A 180 -22.11 16.82 -14.30
N ILE A 181 -23.11 17.10 -13.46
CA ILE A 181 -23.35 16.37 -12.21
C ILE A 181 -23.56 14.87 -12.47
N VAL A 182 -24.38 14.51 -13.47
CA VAL A 182 -24.64 13.11 -13.83
C VAL A 182 -23.37 12.42 -14.30
N LYS A 183 -22.59 13.06 -15.18
CA LYS A 183 -21.31 12.54 -15.66
C LYS A 183 -20.32 12.30 -14.51
N LEU A 184 -20.11 13.29 -13.64
CA LEU A 184 -19.23 13.15 -12.48
C LEU A 184 -19.71 12.06 -11.51
N ALA A 185 -21.01 11.92 -11.30
CA ALA A 185 -21.56 10.86 -10.46
C ALA A 185 -21.29 9.47 -11.04
N MET A 186 -21.38 9.30 -12.36
CA MET A 186 -21.01 8.05 -13.04
C MET A 186 -19.52 7.75 -12.87
N GLU A 187 -18.65 8.72 -13.14
CA GLU A 187 -17.19 8.56 -12.98
C GLU A 187 -16.78 8.24 -11.53
N LEU A 188 -17.42 8.86 -10.54
CA LEU A 188 -17.20 8.56 -9.13
C LEU A 188 -17.64 7.13 -8.77
N ASN A 189 -18.74 6.66 -9.35
CA ASN A 189 -19.20 5.28 -9.16
C ASN A 189 -18.23 4.27 -9.79
N GLU A 190 -17.70 4.55 -10.98
CA GLU A 190 -16.68 3.72 -11.62
C GLU A 190 -15.40 3.65 -10.78
N LYS A 191 -14.91 4.80 -10.31
CA LYS A 191 -13.75 4.86 -9.40
C LYS A 191 -14.00 4.08 -8.12
N ARG A 192 -15.21 4.13 -7.57
CA ARG A 192 -15.59 3.33 -6.40
C ARG A 192 -15.54 1.83 -6.68
N LYS A 193 -15.99 1.39 -7.87
CA LYS A 193 -15.88 -0.02 -8.29
C LYS A 193 -14.41 -0.43 -8.41
N LEU A 194 -13.59 0.37 -9.09
CA LEU A 194 -12.14 0.13 -9.21
C LEU A 194 -11.44 0.07 -7.85
N PHE A 195 -11.82 0.94 -6.92
CA PHE A 195 -11.31 0.88 -5.55
C PHE A 195 -11.65 -0.45 -4.86
N LEU A 196 -12.87 -0.96 -5.04
CA LEU A 196 -13.29 -2.24 -4.45
C LEU A 196 -12.52 -3.42 -5.06
N THR A 197 -12.27 -3.43 -6.38
CA THR A 197 -11.48 -4.49 -7.02
C THR A 197 -10.04 -4.47 -6.54
N LEU A 198 -9.40 -3.29 -6.51
CA LEU A 198 -8.04 -3.14 -5.96
C LEU A 198 -7.97 -3.55 -4.49
N LYS A 199 -9.01 -3.25 -3.70
CA LYS A 199 -9.09 -3.68 -2.31
C LYS A 199 -9.11 -5.21 -2.18
N GLN A 200 -9.92 -5.88 -3.01
CA GLN A 200 -10.00 -7.34 -3.04
C GLN A 200 -8.67 -7.98 -3.48
N GLU A 201 -8.03 -7.44 -4.51
CA GLU A 201 -6.71 -7.89 -4.96
C GLU A 201 -5.65 -7.72 -3.87
N ARG A 202 -5.66 -6.59 -3.18
CA ARG A 202 -4.79 -6.31 -2.03
C ARG A 202 -4.99 -7.33 -0.91
N ASP A 203 -6.24 -7.66 -0.58
CA ASP A 203 -6.57 -8.67 0.45
C ASP A 203 -6.08 -10.07 0.04
N LYS A 204 -6.28 -10.47 -1.22
CA LYS A 204 -5.77 -11.74 -1.77
C LYS A 204 -4.25 -11.82 -1.67
N LEU A 205 -3.53 -10.80 -2.18
CA LEU A 205 -2.07 -10.77 -2.12
C LEU A 205 -1.56 -10.80 -0.68
N PHE A 206 -2.22 -10.11 0.24
CA PHE A 206 -1.84 -10.11 1.65
C PHE A 206 -1.93 -11.52 2.25
N ASN A 207 -3.00 -12.26 1.98
CA ASN A 207 -3.16 -13.65 2.43
C ASN A 207 -2.10 -14.56 1.82
N GLU A 208 -1.88 -14.48 0.50
CA GLU A 208 -0.87 -15.27 -0.20
C GLU A 208 0.56 -14.99 0.30
N ILE A 209 0.88 -13.73 0.62
CA ILE A 209 2.17 -13.37 1.23
C ILE A 209 2.29 -13.98 2.63
N GLY A 210 1.19 -14.00 3.40
CA GLY A 210 1.12 -14.66 4.70
C GLY A 210 1.41 -16.15 4.63
N GLU A 211 0.80 -16.85 3.66
CA GLU A 211 1.05 -18.27 3.39
C GLU A 211 2.50 -18.54 2.97
N LEU A 212 3.02 -17.74 2.02
CA LEU A 212 4.42 -17.86 1.60
C LEU A 212 5.39 -17.63 2.76
N LYS A 213 5.07 -16.71 3.68
CA LYS A 213 5.89 -16.48 4.88
C LYS A 213 5.92 -17.74 5.75
N LYS A 214 4.78 -18.38 6.01
CA LYS A 214 4.72 -19.65 6.77
C LYS A 214 5.55 -20.75 6.12
N GLN A 215 5.41 -20.95 4.80
CA GLN A 215 6.19 -21.94 4.05
C GLN A 215 7.71 -21.66 4.11
N ILE A 216 8.09 -20.38 4.02
CA ILE A 216 9.48 -19.94 4.16
C ILE A 216 10.02 -20.24 5.57
N ASP A 217 9.23 -20.00 6.60
CA ASP A 217 9.63 -20.23 7.99
C ASP A 217 9.78 -21.74 8.26
N GLU A 218 8.86 -22.58 7.77
CA GLU A 218 8.93 -24.04 7.86
C GLU A 218 10.18 -24.61 7.16
N LEU A 219 10.48 -24.16 5.93
CA LEU A 219 11.67 -24.59 5.21
C LEU A 219 12.95 -24.10 5.87
N SER A 220 12.95 -22.87 6.41
CA SER A 220 14.08 -22.35 7.17
C SER A 220 14.39 -23.24 8.38
N ASN A 221 13.35 -23.68 9.09
CA ASN A 221 13.49 -24.59 10.23
C ASN A 221 14.00 -25.97 9.81
N LYS A 222 13.48 -26.55 8.71
CA LYS A 222 13.99 -27.81 8.15
C LYS A 222 15.48 -27.71 7.79
N ILE A 223 15.89 -26.64 7.13
CA ILE A 223 17.30 -26.39 6.80
C ILE A 223 18.16 -26.26 8.06
N ALA A 224 17.68 -25.60 9.10
CA ALA A 224 18.39 -25.47 10.38
C ALA A 224 18.56 -26.84 11.08
N SER A 225 17.53 -27.69 11.05
CA SER A 225 17.61 -29.06 11.59
C SER A 225 18.63 -29.92 10.83
N LEU A 226 18.62 -29.87 9.48
CA LEU A 226 19.59 -30.56 8.65
C LEU A 226 21.02 -30.06 8.88
N ASN A 227 21.21 -28.75 9.10
CA ASN A 227 22.52 -28.20 9.44
C ASN A 227 23.07 -28.80 10.73
N SER A 228 22.21 -28.96 11.74
CA SER A 228 22.58 -29.54 13.04
C SER A 228 22.97 -31.01 12.87
N GLN A 229 22.15 -31.80 12.16
CA GLN A 229 22.44 -33.20 11.86
C GLN A 229 23.74 -33.38 11.06
N ILE A 230 23.98 -32.54 10.05
CA ILE A 230 25.23 -32.57 9.27
C ILE A 230 26.42 -32.23 10.17
N SER A 231 26.29 -31.26 11.08
CA SER A 231 27.34 -30.87 12.01
C SER A 231 27.69 -32.02 12.97
N GLU A 232 26.68 -32.65 13.56
CA GLU A 232 26.84 -33.81 14.46
C GLU A 232 27.54 -34.97 13.74
N LYS A 233 27.05 -35.38 12.57
CA LYS A 233 27.67 -36.46 11.79
C LYS A 233 29.10 -36.12 11.37
N LYS A 234 29.37 -34.84 11.06
CA LYS A 234 30.73 -34.38 10.73
C LYS A 234 31.68 -34.47 11.93
N ASN A 235 31.19 -34.20 13.14
CA ASN A 235 31.99 -34.35 14.37
C ASN A 235 32.33 -35.83 14.60
N ILE A 236 31.33 -36.73 14.51
CA ILE A 236 31.55 -38.18 14.62
C ILE A 236 32.55 -38.67 13.56
N LEU A 237 32.40 -38.21 12.32
CA LEU A 237 33.33 -38.53 11.24
C LEU A 237 34.77 -38.10 11.58
N ASN A 238 34.95 -36.88 12.11
CA ASN A 238 36.27 -36.38 12.50
C ASN A 238 36.88 -37.21 13.63
N GLU A 239 36.09 -37.63 14.62
CA GLU A 239 36.54 -38.50 15.72
C GLU A 239 36.99 -39.87 15.19
N LYS A 240 36.19 -40.50 14.32
CA LYS A 240 36.51 -41.79 13.71
C LYS A 240 37.76 -41.72 12.81
N VAL A 241 37.91 -40.65 12.04
CA VAL A 241 39.12 -40.41 11.22
C VAL A 241 40.37 -40.23 12.11
N ARG A 242 40.26 -39.53 13.25
CA ARG A 242 41.36 -39.40 14.22
C ARG A 242 41.72 -40.76 14.84
N ALA A 243 40.73 -41.55 15.23
CA ALA A 243 40.93 -42.89 15.78
C ALA A 243 41.64 -43.82 14.78
N LEU A 244 41.23 -43.79 13.51
CA LEU A 244 41.87 -44.55 12.44
C LEU A 244 43.34 -44.12 12.26
N LYS A 245 43.61 -42.82 12.23
CA LYS A 245 44.98 -42.29 12.12
C LYS A 245 45.87 -42.73 13.29
N GLN A 246 45.36 -42.67 14.52
CA GLN A 246 46.09 -43.15 15.71
C GLN A 246 46.36 -44.66 15.65
N LEU A 247 45.42 -45.45 15.14
CA LEU A 247 45.59 -46.90 14.96
C LEU A 247 46.69 -47.22 13.94
N GLN A 248 46.72 -46.48 12.82
CA GLN A 248 47.73 -46.63 11.77
C GLN A 248 49.12 -46.21 12.25
N GLU A 249 49.24 -45.06 12.92
CA GLU A 249 50.50 -44.60 13.52
C GLU A 249 50.99 -45.59 14.60
N GLY A 250 50.09 -46.16 15.40
CA GLY A 250 50.41 -47.20 16.36
C GLY A 250 50.92 -48.49 15.72
N LYS A 251 50.27 -48.95 14.63
CA LYS A 251 50.73 -50.11 13.85
C LYS A 251 52.09 -49.86 13.18
N GLN A 252 52.31 -48.69 12.60
CA GLN A 252 53.59 -48.31 12.00
C GLN A 252 54.71 -48.29 13.04
N LYS A 253 54.51 -47.61 14.18
CA LYS A 253 55.47 -47.59 15.29
C LYS A 253 55.74 -48.99 15.83
N ASN A 254 54.72 -49.84 15.95
CA ASN A 254 54.90 -51.22 16.39
C ASN A 254 55.68 -52.04 15.36
N ALA A 255 55.37 -51.90 14.06
CA ALA A 255 56.12 -52.57 12.99
C ALA A 255 57.59 -52.11 12.97
N GLU A 256 57.84 -50.81 13.03
CA GLU A 256 59.19 -50.21 13.16
C GLU A 256 59.92 -50.76 14.39
N ASN A 257 59.27 -50.77 15.55
CA ASN A 257 59.83 -51.33 16.78
C ASN A 257 60.14 -52.83 16.67
N THR A 258 59.28 -53.62 16.00
CA THR A 258 59.58 -55.05 15.78
C THR A 258 60.73 -55.26 14.81
N ILE A 259 60.85 -54.44 13.76
CA ILE A 259 61.97 -54.49 12.81
C ILE A 259 63.27 -54.08 13.51
N LEU A 260 63.22 -53.00 14.30
CA LEU A 260 64.35 -52.56 15.12
C LEU A 260 64.75 -53.62 16.15
N ALA A 261 63.80 -54.27 16.82
CA ALA A 261 64.08 -55.35 17.78
C ALA A 261 64.70 -56.58 17.10
N LYS A 262 64.24 -56.97 15.91
CA LYS A 262 64.85 -58.06 15.12
C LYS A 262 66.27 -57.70 14.70
N LYS A 263 66.48 -56.50 14.17
CA LYS A 263 67.81 -55.99 13.82
C LYS A 263 68.74 -55.94 15.03
N LYS A 264 68.26 -55.49 16.20
CA LYS A 264 69.04 -55.52 17.45
C LYS A 264 69.46 -56.94 17.84
N LYS A 265 68.55 -57.91 17.78
CA LYS A 265 68.87 -59.33 18.07
C LYS A 265 69.91 -59.90 17.10
N GLU A 266 69.76 -59.64 15.79
CA GLU A 266 70.73 -60.09 14.78
C GLU A 266 72.12 -59.47 15.02
N VAL A 267 72.17 -58.20 15.41
CA VAL A 267 73.42 -57.50 15.72
C VAL A 267 74.03 -58.00 17.04
N GLU A 268 73.23 -58.30 18.07
CA GLU A 268 73.67 -58.95 19.32
C GLU A 268 74.25 -60.35 19.07
N GLU A 269 73.65 -61.15 18.18
CA GLU A 269 74.16 -62.46 17.79
C GLU A 269 75.49 -62.37 17.00
N LYS A 270 75.65 -61.36 16.13
CA LYS A 270 76.93 -61.05 15.46
C LYS A 270 78.01 -60.62 16.46
N LEU A 271 77.65 -59.88 17.50
CA LEU A 271 78.54 -59.45 18.58
C LEU A 271 79.00 -60.66 19.43
N LYS A 272 78.09 -61.58 19.76
CA LYS A 272 78.41 -62.83 20.48
C LYS A 272 79.31 -63.78 19.67
N THR A 273 79.26 -63.72 18.34
CA THR A 273 80.09 -64.53 17.43
C THR A 273 81.43 -63.86 17.05
N ASN A 274 81.80 -62.76 17.73
CA ASN A 274 83.07 -62.03 17.56
C ASN A 274 83.34 -61.54 16.11
N LYS A 275 82.28 -61.30 15.34
CA LYS A 275 82.38 -60.73 13.98
C LYS A 275 82.41 -59.21 14.05
N ARG A 276 83.20 -58.59 13.16
CA ARG A 276 83.35 -57.12 13.09
C ARG A 276 82.02 -56.47 12.70
N LEU A 277 81.55 -55.51 13.49
CA LEU A 277 80.31 -54.77 13.27
C LEU A 277 80.52 -53.57 12.33
N SER A 278 79.53 -53.27 11.50
CA SER A 278 79.48 -52.04 10.70
C SER A 278 79.07 -50.83 11.56
N PHE A 279 79.44 -49.61 11.14
CA PHE A 279 79.11 -48.36 11.84
C PHE A 279 77.59 -48.18 12.04
N GLU A 280 76.79 -48.52 11.03
CA GLU A 280 75.32 -48.49 11.11
C GLU A 280 74.75 -49.52 12.09
N GLU A 281 75.39 -50.70 12.21
CA GLU A 281 74.99 -51.76 13.15
C GLU A 281 75.33 -51.38 14.60
N PHE A 282 76.46 -50.70 14.81
CA PHE A 282 76.82 -50.12 16.11
C PHE A 282 75.84 -49.02 16.53
N LEU A 283 75.43 -48.16 15.58
CA LEU A 283 74.43 -47.12 15.81
C LEU A 283 73.05 -47.72 16.16
N ILE A 284 72.67 -48.86 15.61
CA ILE A 284 71.40 -49.54 15.95
C ILE A 284 71.41 -50.09 17.39
N LEU A 285 72.56 -50.54 17.90
CA LEU A 285 72.72 -51.01 19.28
C LEU A 285 72.72 -49.85 20.29
N TYR A 286 73.50 -48.79 20.03
CA TYR A 286 73.79 -47.72 21.00
C TYR A 286 73.06 -46.39 20.76
N GLY A 287 72.54 -46.14 19.55
CA GLY A 287 71.94 -44.86 19.13
C GLY A 287 70.62 -44.47 19.83
N ASN A 288 70.15 -45.27 20.79
CA ASN A 288 69.01 -44.90 21.65
C ASN A 288 69.42 -44.39 23.03
N GLN A 289 70.71 -44.33 23.39
CA GLN A 289 71.14 -43.85 24.72
C GLN A 289 71.41 -42.33 24.81
N GLU A 290 71.54 -41.59 23.70
CA GLU A 290 71.95 -40.17 23.77
C GLU A 290 70.82 -39.13 23.79
N ASN A 291 69.54 -39.51 23.56
CA ASN A 291 68.43 -38.54 23.61
C ASN A 291 67.73 -38.45 24.98
N GLY A 292 68.33 -39.02 26.04
CA GLY A 292 67.79 -39.04 27.41
C GLY A 292 68.46 -38.07 28.39
N ASN A 293 69.60 -37.46 28.04
CA ASN A 293 70.43 -36.67 28.96
C ASN A 293 70.68 -35.22 28.48
N GLU A 294 69.65 -34.54 27.95
CA GLU A 294 69.66 -33.08 27.76
C GLU A 294 68.58 -32.41 28.63
N LYS A 295 68.61 -32.71 29.92
CA LYS A 295 67.99 -31.89 30.95
C LYS A 295 68.92 -31.83 32.15
N GLU A 296 69.98 -31.02 32.03
CA GLU A 296 70.67 -30.38 33.15
C GLU A 296 71.78 -29.49 32.58
N ASN A 297 71.40 -28.28 32.19
CA ASN A 297 72.28 -27.11 32.21
C ASN A 297 71.42 -25.84 32.12
N SER A 298 70.57 -25.67 33.14
CA SER A 298 70.17 -24.35 33.60
C SER A 298 71.04 -24.03 34.82
N ASP A 299 72.20 -23.42 34.59
CA ASP A 299 72.89 -22.54 35.55
C ASP A 299 74.27 -22.12 35.02
N ILE A 300 74.32 -21.14 34.09
CA ILE A 300 75.44 -20.20 34.00
C ILE A 300 74.90 -18.83 33.57
N ARG A 301 74.75 -17.95 34.58
CA ARG A 301 74.82 -16.46 34.61
C ARG A 301 74.26 -15.64 33.45
#